data_AF-X0YIK3-F1
#
_entry.id   AF-X0YIK3-F1
#
_cell.length_a   1.000
_cell.length_b   1.000
_cell.length_c   1.000
_cell.angle_alpha   90.00
_cell.angle_beta   90.00
_cell.angle_gamma   90.00
#
_symmetry.space_group_name_H-M   'P 1'
#
loop_
_entity.id
_entity.type
_entity.pdbx_description
1 polymer ?
#
loop_
_entity_poly.entity_id
_entity_poly.type
_entity_poly.pdbx_seq_one_letter_code
_entity_poly.pdbx_strand_id
1 'polypeptide(L)'
;MYKKRLVLKNKKIFSTLILILTFILFVVFFSYGNSSGDYSQKINEEKQRLKKIEQQIKSIKDEINNLQKEESGYLETLHKIEKLLRDTEKELQTIEKDLEFAQKEIKQGEDELIFEKRMLKEKTKLLENRLREIYKRHLTGYLEILFNSESFSDFLSRFRYIKNILS
;
A
#
# COMPACT_ATOMS: atom_id res chain seq x y z
N MET A 1 -7.54 59.42 113.73
CA MET A 1 -7.02 58.11 113.29
C MET A 1 -7.64 57.63 111.95
N TYR A 2 -7.73 58.46 110.89
CA TYR A 2 -8.52 58.14 109.67
C TYR A 2 -7.77 58.18 108.31
N LYS A 3 -6.48 58.49 108.26
CA LYS A 3 -5.75 58.65 106.98
C LYS A 3 -5.23 57.36 106.32
N LYS A 4 -5.20 56.22 107.03
CA LYS A 4 -4.51 54.99 106.55
C LYS A 4 -5.39 54.05 105.69
N ARG A 5 -6.73 54.12 105.77
CA ARG A 5 -7.65 53.26 104.98
C ARG A 5 -7.89 53.75 103.54
N LEU A 6 -7.75 55.05 103.27
CA LEU A 6 -8.04 55.64 101.94
C LEU A 6 -6.97 55.26 100.89
N VAL A 7 -5.69 55.19 101.30
CA VAL A 7 -4.55 54.86 100.42
C VAL A 7 -4.57 53.39 99.98
N LEU A 8 -5.02 52.47 100.86
CA LEU A 8 -5.14 51.04 100.56
C LEU A 8 -6.26 50.74 99.55
N LYS A 9 -7.35 51.51 99.56
CA LYS A 9 -8.47 51.34 98.63
C LYS A 9 -8.07 51.74 97.20
N ASN A 10 -7.31 52.82 97.05
CA ASN A 10 -6.81 53.28 95.75
C ASN A 10 -5.77 52.33 95.13
N LYS A 11 -4.90 51.70 95.95
CA LYS A 11 -3.90 50.74 95.47
C LYS A 11 -4.53 49.44 94.94
N LYS A 12 -5.63 48.97 95.56
CA LYS A 12 -6.41 47.81 95.07
C LYS A 12 -7.16 48.12 93.77
N ILE A 13 -7.77 49.31 93.66
CA ILE A 13 -8.46 49.76 92.45
C ILE A 13 -7.48 49.90 91.28
N PHE A 14 -6.28 50.45 91.52
CA PHE A 14 -5.23 50.57 90.51
C PHE A 14 -4.72 49.19 90.06
N SER A 15 -4.56 48.25 90.99
CA SER A 15 -4.19 46.87 90.68
C SER A 15 -5.24 46.13 89.85
N THR A 16 -6.54 46.32 90.12
CA THR A 16 -7.61 45.72 89.31
C THR A 16 -7.67 46.33 87.91
N LEU A 17 -7.38 47.64 87.77
CA LEU A 17 -7.36 48.33 86.48
C LEU A 17 -6.20 47.84 85.60
N ILE A 18 -5.02 47.63 86.19
CA ILE A 18 -3.87 47.04 85.52
C ILE A 18 -4.17 45.61 85.05
N LEU A 19 -4.83 44.80 85.90
CA LEU A 19 -5.16 43.42 85.57
C LEU A 19 -6.17 43.34 84.40
N ILE A 20 -7.15 44.23 84.38
CA ILE A 20 -8.11 44.37 83.27
C ILE A 20 -7.40 44.84 81.99
N LEU A 21 -6.49 45.82 82.08
CA LEU A 21 -5.71 46.30 80.94
C LEU A 21 -4.82 45.19 80.35
N THR A 22 -4.17 44.40 81.20
CA THR A 22 -3.37 43.25 80.75
C THR A 22 -4.23 42.15 80.15
N PHE A 23 -5.45 41.94 80.66
CA PHE A 23 -6.38 40.97 80.09
C PHE A 23 -6.90 41.41 78.71
N ILE A 24 -7.21 42.70 78.54
CA ILE A 24 -7.59 43.26 77.24
C ILE A 24 -6.43 43.15 76.24
N LEU A 25 -5.20 43.48 76.66
CA LEU A 25 -4.01 43.30 75.82
C LEU A 25 -3.77 41.83 75.45
N PHE A 26 -4.02 40.90 76.37
CA PHE A 26 -3.89 39.46 76.13
C PHE A 26 -4.93 38.95 75.12
N VAL A 27 -6.20 39.39 75.24
CA VAL A 27 -7.27 39.04 74.30
C VAL A 27 -6.98 39.59 72.90
N VAL A 28 -6.51 40.84 72.82
CA VAL A 28 -6.13 41.47 71.55
C VAL A 28 -4.93 40.73 70.92
N PHE A 29 -3.92 40.35 71.69
CA PHE A 29 -2.76 39.59 71.21
C PHE A 29 -3.14 38.19 70.69
N PHE A 30 -4.05 37.49 71.36
CA PHE A 30 -4.55 36.17 70.92
C PHE A 30 -5.48 36.27 69.70
N SER A 31 -6.23 37.37 69.55
CA SER A 31 -7.18 37.56 68.45
C SER A 31 -6.52 37.73 67.07
N TYR A 32 -5.25 38.15 67.01
CA TYR A 32 -4.51 38.32 65.75
C TYR A 32 -3.84 37.02 65.24
N GLY A 33 -4.00 35.89 65.93
CA GLY A 33 -3.31 34.63 65.62
C GLY A 33 -3.93 33.73 64.55
N ASN A 34 -5.12 34.04 64.00
CA ASN A 34 -5.92 33.06 63.23
C ASN A 34 -6.05 33.31 61.71
N SER A 35 -5.37 34.28 61.11
CA SER A 35 -5.51 34.58 59.66
C SER A 35 -4.48 33.91 58.74
N SER A 36 -3.59 33.04 59.26
CA SER A 36 -2.56 32.33 58.47
C SER A 36 -3.07 31.05 57.79
N GLY A 37 -4.24 30.53 58.18
CA GLY A 37 -4.85 29.31 57.61
C GLY A 37 -5.36 29.50 56.17
N ASP A 38 -5.98 30.63 55.86
CA ASP A 38 -6.63 30.87 54.55
C ASP A 38 -5.62 31.04 53.39
N TYR A 39 -4.50 31.73 53.64
CA TYR A 39 -3.45 31.90 52.63
C TYR A 39 -2.69 30.60 52.34
N SER A 40 -2.40 29.79 53.38
CA SER A 40 -1.71 28.51 53.18
C SER A 40 -2.59 27.49 52.45
N GLN A 41 -3.91 27.51 52.68
CA GLN A 41 -4.87 26.71 51.93
C GLN A 41 -4.92 27.13 50.45
N LYS A 42 -5.06 28.43 50.14
CA LYS A 42 -5.05 28.94 48.75
C LYS A 42 -3.76 28.60 48.00
N ILE A 43 -2.61 28.72 48.67
CA ILE A 43 -1.31 28.35 48.08
C ILE A 43 -1.26 26.84 47.77
N ASN A 44 -1.78 25.99 48.64
CA ASN A 44 -1.84 24.55 48.39
C ASN A 44 -2.81 24.19 47.27
N GLU A 45 -3.97 24.85 47.19
CA GLU A 45 -4.93 24.68 46.10
C GLU A 45 -4.31 25.08 44.75
N GLU A 46 -3.62 26.21 44.67
CA GLU A 46 -2.92 26.65 43.46
C GLU A 46 -1.76 25.71 43.08
N LYS A 47 -1.00 25.21 44.05
CA LYS A 47 0.02 24.16 43.80
C LYS A 47 -0.59 22.89 43.23
N GLN A 48 -1.75 22.47 43.72
CA GLN A 48 -2.46 21.31 43.18
C GLN A 48 -2.99 21.58 41.76
N ARG A 49 -3.48 22.80 41.48
CA ARG A 49 -3.88 23.21 40.13
C ARG A 49 -2.70 23.20 39.17
N LEU A 50 -1.55 23.77 39.56
CA LEU A 50 -0.32 23.73 38.77
C LEU A 50 0.11 22.30 38.47
N LYS A 51 0.12 21.42 39.49
CA LYS A 51 0.48 20.00 39.30
C LYS A 51 -0.48 19.29 38.33
N LYS A 52 -1.79 19.57 38.40
CA LYS A 52 -2.78 19.04 37.45
C LYS A 52 -2.52 19.55 36.03
N ILE A 53 -2.23 20.84 35.87
CA ILE A 53 -1.92 21.45 34.57
C ILE A 53 -0.62 20.84 34.00
N GLU A 54 0.42 20.67 34.81
CA GLU A 54 1.66 20.01 34.39
C GLU A 54 1.43 18.56 33.93
N GLN A 55 0.59 17.81 34.65
CA GLN A 55 0.19 16.46 34.25
C GLN A 55 -0.59 16.46 32.93
N GLN A 56 -1.51 17.41 32.73
CA GLN A 56 -2.24 17.57 31.48
C GLN A 56 -1.32 17.93 30.32
N ILE A 57 -0.39 18.87 30.51
CA ILE A 57 0.61 19.24 29.50
C ILE A 57 1.45 18.02 29.12
N LYS A 58 1.88 17.22 30.11
CA LYS A 58 2.64 16.00 29.84
C LYS A 58 1.83 15.00 29.03
N SER A 59 0.58 14.74 29.42
CA SER A 59 -0.32 13.84 28.71
C SER A 59 -0.55 14.28 27.25
N ILE A 60 -0.78 15.56 27.03
CA ILE A 60 -0.98 16.12 25.67
C ILE A 60 0.31 15.98 24.85
N LYS A 61 1.49 16.21 25.44
CA LYS A 61 2.77 16.00 24.73
C LYS A 61 2.98 14.54 24.34
N ASP A 62 2.65 13.61 25.23
CA ASP A 62 2.74 12.18 24.95
C ASP A 62 1.77 11.77 23.83
N GLU A 63 0.56 12.33 23.82
CA GLU A 63 -0.43 12.15 22.76
C GLU A 63 0.05 12.72 21.41
N ILE A 64 0.60 13.93 21.38
CA ILE A 64 1.21 14.53 20.17
C ILE A 64 2.33 13.64 19.63
N ASN A 65 3.22 13.15 20.49
CA ASN A 65 4.31 12.26 20.08
C ASN A 65 3.80 10.94 19.50
N ASN A 66 2.70 10.40 20.03
CA ASN A 66 2.08 9.19 19.50
C ASN A 66 1.46 9.45 18.12
N LEU A 67 0.71 10.56 17.97
CA LEU A 67 0.14 10.95 16.68
C LEU A 67 1.20 11.17 15.61
N GLN A 68 2.34 11.79 15.95
CA GLN A 68 3.47 11.96 15.02
C GLN A 68 4.09 10.64 14.59
N LYS A 69 4.14 9.64 15.48
CA LYS A 69 4.61 8.29 15.13
C LYS A 69 3.62 7.59 14.20
N GLU A 70 2.33 7.72 14.47
CA GLU A 70 1.27 7.18 13.60
C GLU A 70 1.32 7.83 12.22
N GLU A 71 1.44 9.15 12.14
CA GLU A 71 1.60 9.91 10.89
C GLU A 71 2.82 9.41 10.09
N SER A 72 3.98 9.25 10.74
CA SER A 72 5.18 8.70 10.11
C SER A 72 4.95 7.28 9.57
N GLY A 73 4.25 6.42 10.34
CA GLY A 73 3.87 5.08 9.91
C GLY A 73 2.91 5.07 8.70
N TYR A 74 1.96 6.01 8.66
CA TYR A 74 1.09 6.19 7.51
C TYR A 74 1.85 6.67 6.26
N LEU A 75 2.80 7.60 6.41
CA LEU A 75 3.64 8.05 5.31
C LEU A 75 4.53 6.93 4.76
N GLU A 76 5.12 6.10 5.63
CA GLU A 76 5.88 4.93 5.19
C GLU A 76 5.00 3.94 4.41
N THR A 77 3.78 3.71 4.90
CA THR A 77 2.80 2.84 4.23
C THR A 77 2.39 3.41 2.88
N LEU A 78 2.16 4.73 2.80
CA LEU A 78 1.85 5.43 1.56
C LEU A 78 2.98 5.25 0.53
N HIS A 79 4.23 5.45 0.94
CA HIS A 79 5.38 5.25 0.04
C HIS A 79 5.51 3.80 -0.44
N LYS A 80 5.20 2.81 0.40
CA LYS A 80 5.15 1.39 -0.02
C LYS A 80 4.07 1.17 -1.06
N ILE A 81 2.86 1.72 -0.86
CA ILE A 81 1.75 1.63 -1.80
C ILE A 81 2.10 2.31 -3.13
N GLU A 82 2.67 3.52 -3.09
CA GLU A 82 3.11 4.23 -4.30
C GLU A 82 4.15 3.44 -5.09
N LYS A 83 5.08 2.77 -4.39
CA LYS A 83 6.06 1.90 -5.04
C LYS A 83 5.39 0.70 -5.71
N LEU A 84 4.52 0.00 -4.98
CA LEU A 84 3.76 -1.13 -5.52
C LEU A 84 2.93 -0.72 -6.74
N LEU A 85 2.25 0.42 -6.68
CA LEU A 85 1.47 0.97 -7.79
C LEU A 85 2.34 1.17 -9.04
N ARG A 86 3.49 1.84 -8.91
CA ARG A 86 4.43 2.04 -10.04
C ARG A 86 4.97 0.74 -10.61
N ASP A 87 5.25 -0.24 -9.76
CA ASP A 87 5.77 -1.54 -10.20
C ASP A 87 4.67 -2.32 -10.95
N THR A 88 3.43 -2.32 -10.44
CA THR A 88 2.27 -2.92 -11.11
C THR A 88 1.92 -2.22 -12.43
N GLU A 89 2.01 -0.90 -12.51
CA GLU A 89 1.80 -0.16 -13.77
C GLU A 89 2.82 -0.54 -14.85
N LYS A 90 4.09 -0.76 -14.47
CA LYS A 90 5.13 -1.22 -15.41
C LYS A 90 4.89 -2.66 -15.88
N GLU A 91 4.46 -3.52 -14.96
CA GLU A 91 4.09 -4.90 -15.29
C GLU A 91 2.91 -4.92 -16.26
N LEU A 92 1.88 -4.11 -16.01
CA LEU A 92 0.72 -3.96 -16.89
C LEU A 92 1.14 -3.50 -18.30
N GLN A 93 1.97 -2.47 -18.41
CA GLN A 93 2.49 -1.99 -19.71
C GLN A 93 3.29 -3.06 -20.46
N THR A 94 3.97 -3.96 -19.74
CA THR A 94 4.72 -5.06 -20.36
C THR A 94 3.75 -6.11 -20.89
N ILE A 95 2.77 -6.52 -20.07
CA ILE A 95 1.74 -7.48 -20.46
C ILE A 95 0.92 -6.96 -21.65
N GLU A 96 0.58 -5.67 -21.70
CA GLU A 96 -0.14 -5.08 -22.83
C GLU A 96 0.66 -5.17 -24.14
N LYS A 97 1.98 -4.94 -24.09
CA LYS A 97 2.85 -5.09 -25.27
C LYS A 97 2.97 -6.55 -25.71
N ASP A 98 3.14 -7.47 -24.76
CA ASP A 98 3.20 -8.90 -25.03
C ASP A 98 1.89 -9.40 -25.64
N LEU A 99 0.74 -8.89 -25.16
CA LEU A 99 -0.57 -9.18 -25.70
C LEU A 99 -0.70 -8.68 -27.14
N GLU A 100 -0.28 -7.44 -27.43
CA GLU A 100 -0.30 -6.89 -28.78
C GLU A 100 0.58 -7.71 -29.73
N PHE A 101 1.75 -8.15 -29.28
CA PHE A 101 2.65 -8.99 -30.05
C PHE A 101 2.04 -10.36 -30.33
N ALA A 102 1.52 -11.05 -29.31
CA ALA A 102 0.86 -12.34 -29.45
C ALA A 102 -0.35 -12.27 -30.40
N GLN A 103 -1.14 -11.20 -30.35
CA GLN A 103 -2.25 -10.98 -31.29
C GLN A 103 -1.77 -10.84 -32.73
N LYS A 104 -0.63 -10.18 -32.97
CA LYS A 104 -0.03 -10.09 -34.31
C LYS A 104 0.46 -11.46 -34.80
N GLU A 105 1.11 -12.24 -33.94
CA GLU A 105 1.55 -13.60 -34.29
C GLU A 105 0.37 -14.53 -34.60
N ILE A 106 -0.71 -14.47 -33.81
CA ILE A 106 -1.94 -15.22 -34.08
C ILE A 106 -2.48 -14.87 -35.48
N LYS A 107 -2.59 -13.58 -35.80
CA LYS A 107 -3.09 -13.14 -37.10
C LYS A 107 -2.20 -13.62 -38.25
N GLN A 108 -0.88 -13.53 -38.09
CA GLN A 108 0.06 -14.05 -39.08
C GLN A 108 -0.10 -15.56 -39.29
N GLY A 109 -0.20 -16.33 -38.20
CA GLY A 109 -0.42 -17.77 -38.26
C GLY A 109 -1.77 -18.15 -38.90
N GLU A 110 -2.83 -17.37 -38.66
CA GLU A 110 -4.13 -17.55 -39.32
C GLU A 110 -4.05 -17.31 -40.84
N ASP A 111 -3.37 -16.24 -41.26
CA ASP A 111 -3.15 -15.93 -42.67
C ASP A 111 -2.32 -17.01 -43.38
N GLU A 112 -1.25 -17.49 -42.74
CA GLU A 112 -0.42 -18.60 -43.23
C GLU A 112 -1.24 -19.90 -43.33
N LEU A 113 -2.07 -20.20 -42.33
CA LEU A 113 -2.93 -21.38 -42.34
C LEU A 113 -3.93 -21.34 -43.51
N ILE A 114 -4.52 -20.18 -43.80
CA ILE A 114 -5.43 -20.00 -44.95
C ILE A 114 -4.68 -20.22 -46.26
N PHE A 115 -3.47 -19.67 -46.38
CA PHE A 115 -2.62 -19.86 -47.55
C PHE A 115 -2.26 -21.33 -47.77
N GLU A 116 -1.75 -22.02 -46.75
CA GLU A 116 -1.38 -23.43 -46.83
C GLU A 116 -2.57 -24.35 -47.13
N LYS A 117 -3.75 -24.09 -46.56
CA LYS A 117 -4.97 -24.83 -46.91
C LYS A 117 -5.34 -24.66 -48.39
N ARG A 118 -5.15 -23.48 -48.96
CA ARG A 118 -5.38 -23.23 -50.40
C ARG A 118 -4.38 -24.02 -51.25
N MET A 119 -3.09 -23.93 -50.92
CA MET A 119 -2.02 -24.65 -51.61
C MET A 119 -2.22 -26.17 -51.55
N LEU A 120 -2.62 -26.69 -50.39
CA LEU A 120 -2.94 -28.11 -50.22
C LEU A 120 -4.09 -28.52 -51.14
N LYS A 121 -5.19 -27.75 -51.16
CA LYS A 121 -6.34 -28.03 -52.03
C LYS A 121 -5.95 -28.04 -53.52
N GLU A 122 -5.12 -27.11 -53.95
CA GLU A 122 -4.61 -27.07 -55.33
C GLU A 122 -3.76 -28.29 -55.66
N LYS A 123 -2.82 -28.66 -54.77
CA LYS A 123 -1.98 -29.86 -54.93
C LYS A 123 -2.81 -31.15 -54.94
N THR A 124 -3.81 -31.27 -54.07
CA THR A 124 -4.74 -32.41 -54.04
C THR A 124 -5.50 -32.52 -55.36
N LYS A 125 -6.06 -31.41 -55.87
CA LYS A 125 -6.76 -31.40 -57.16
C LYS A 125 -5.84 -31.76 -58.33
N LEU A 126 -4.60 -31.28 -58.32
CA LEU A 126 -3.60 -31.64 -59.32
C LEU A 126 -3.30 -33.15 -59.27
N LEU A 127 -3.13 -33.71 -58.08
CA LEU A 127 -2.88 -35.14 -57.88
C LEU A 127 -4.07 -35.99 -58.33
N GLU A 128 -5.29 -35.62 -57.97
CA GLU A 128 -6.51 -36.29 -58.42
C GLU A 128 -6.62 -36.32 -59.95
N ASN A 129 -6.33 -35.19 -60.60
CA ASN A 129 -6.30 -35.11 -62.06
C ASN A 129 -5.22 -36.02 -62.64
N ARG A 130 -4.01 -36.03 -62.09
CA ARG A 130 -2.92 -36.92 -62.53
C ARG A 130 -3.30 -38.39 -62.39
N LEU A 131 -3.85 -38.81 -61.25
CA LEU A 131 -4.30 -40.17 -61.02
C LEU A 131 -5.40 -40.59 -62.00
N ARG A 132 -6.34 -39.69 -62.28
CA ARG A 132 -7.39 -39.91 -63.29
C ARG A 132 -6.80 -40.10 -64.69
N GLU A 133 -5.83 -39.28 -65.08
CA GLU A 133 -5.18 -39.39 -66.40
C GLU A 133 -4.35 -40.69 -66.51
N ILE A 134 -3.66 -41.10 -65.45
CA ILE A 134 -2.98 -42.41 -65.39
C ILE A 134 -3.98 -43.55 -65.58
N TYR A 135 -5.12 -43.49 -64.88
CA TYR A 135 -6.16 -44.52 -64.97
C TYR A 135 -6.78 -44.59 -66.37
N LYS A 136 -7.15 -43.45 -66.95
CA LYS A 136 -7.71 -43.35 -68.30
C LYS A 136 -6.76 -43.86 -69.38
N ARG A 137 -5.46 -43.63 -69.22
CA ARG A 137 -4.46 -44.01 -70.24
C ARG A 137 -4.13 -45.51 -70.26
N HIS A 138 -4.58 -46.27 -69.26
CA HIS A 138 -4.24 -47.69 -69.03
C HIS A 138 -2.72 -47.94 -69.01
N LEU A 139 -2.23 -48.69 -68.01
CA LEU A 139 -0.79 -49.01 -67.90
C LEU A 139 -0.18 -49.63 -69.17
N THR A 140 -1.02 -50.20 -70.05
CA THR A 140 -0.65 -50.74 -71.35
C THR A 140 -0.05 -49.69 -72.28
N GLY A 141 -0.59 -48.47 -72.37
CA GLY A 141 -0.09 -47.47 -73.33
C GLY A 141 1.34 -46.99 -73.02
N TYR A 142 1.68 -46.82 -71.74
CA TYR A 142 3.03 -46.42 -71.34
C TYR A 142 4.05 -47.56 -71.49
N LEU A 143 3.66 -48.78 -71.13
CA LEU A 143 4.49 -49.95 -71.33
C LEU A 143 4.69 -50.23 -72.83
N GLU A 144 3.67 -50.04 -73.65
CA GLU A 144 3.75 -50.16 -75.11
C GLU A 144 4.69 -49.12 -75.72
N ILE A 145 4.62 -47.84 -75.31
CA ILE A 145 5.56 -46.79 -75.76
C ILE A 145 7.01 -47.11 -75.39
N LEU A 146 7.22 -47.73 -74.21
CA LEU A 146 8.54 -48.14 -73.74
C LEU A 146 9.04 -49.40 -74.48
N PHE A 147 8.20 -50.40 -74.69
CA PHE A 147 8.58 -51.65 -75.36
C PHE A 147 8.68 -51.53 -76.89
N ASN A 148 8.12 -50.48 -77.48
CA ASN A 148 8.24 -50.15 -78.90
C ASN A 148 9.43 -49.20 -79.20
N SER A 149 10.46 -49.20 -78.35
CA SER A 149 11.68 -48.42 -78.55
C SER A 149 12.65 -49.12 -79.50
N GLU A 150 13.25 -48.37 -80.45
CA GLU A 150 14.15 -48.94 -81.46
C GLU A 150 15.57 -49.26 -80.91
N SER A 151 15.94 -48.68 -79.77
CA SER A 151 17.22 -48.94 -79.11
C SER A 151 17.16 -48.67 -77.60
N PHE A 152 18.14 -49.18 -76.86
CA PHE A 152 18.23 -48.96 -75.42
C PHE A 152 18.38 -47.47 -75.01
N SER A 153 19.01 -46.67 -75.88
CA SER A 153 19.14 -45.21 -75.67
C SER A 153 17.79 -44.49 -75.84
N ASP A 154 16.98 -44.95 -76.80
CA ASP A 154 15.61 -44.46 -77.03
C ASP A 154 14.69 -44.84 -75.85
N PHE A 155 14.79 -46.08 -75.36
CA PHE A 155 14.09 -46.53 -74.15
C PHE A 155 14.34 -45.62 -72.95
N LEU A 156 15.62 -45.33 -72.63
CA LEU A 156 16.00 -44.48 -71.50
C LEU A 156 15.51 -43.04 -71.64
N SER A 157 15.40 -42.54 -72.87
CA SER A 157 14.87 -41.20 -73.16
C SER A 157 13.37 -41.15 -72.93
N ARG A 158 12.62 -42.13 -73.46
CA ARG A 158 11.17 -42.28 -73.26
C ARG A 158 10.80 -42.50 -71.80
N PHE A 159 11.57 -43.31 -71.07
CA PHE A 159 11.40 -43.52 -69.63
C PHE A 159 11.54 -42.21 -68.84
N ARG A 160 12.53 -41.38 -69.20
CA ARG A 160 12.77 -40.08 -68.55
C ARG A 160 11.65 -39.08 -68.84
N TYR A 161 11.12 -39.07 -70.07
CA TYR A 161 9.97 -38.23 -70.41
C TYR A 161 8.71 -38.65 -69.67
N ILE A 162 8.43 -39.95 -69.60
CA ILE A 162 7.29 -40.47 -68.83
C ILE A 162 7.45 -40.12 -67.33
N LYS A 163 8.66 -40.30 -66.77
CA LYS A 163 8.97 -39.91 -65.39
C LYS A 163 8.76 -38.41 -65.13
N ASN A 164 9.16 -37.55 -66.07
CA ASN A 164 8.99 -36.09 -65.95
C ASN A 164 7.53 -35.64 -66.10
N ILE A 165 6.71 -36.33 -66.89
CA ILE A 165 5.27 -36.04 -67.02
C ILE A 165 4.49 -36.52 -65.79
N LEU A 166 4.95 -37.60 -65.14
CA LEU A 166 4.34 -38.17 -63.95
C LEU A 166 4.80 -37.48 -62.64
N SER A 167 5.98 -36.86 -62.63
CA SER A 167 6.52 -36.06 -61.53
C SER A 167 5.78 -34.74 -61.36
#